data_AF-A0A969ACG1-F1
#
_entry.id   AF-A0A969ACG1-F1
#
_cell.length_a   1.000
_cell.length_b   1.000
_cell.length_c   1.000
_cell.angle_alpha   90.00
_cell.angle_beta   90.00
_cell.angle_gamma   90.00
#
_symmetry.space_group_name_H-M   'P 1'
#
loop_
_entity.id
_entity.type
_entity.pdbx_description
1 polymer ?
#
loop_
_entity_poly.entity_id
_entity_poly.type
_entity_poly.pdbx_seq_one_letter_code
_entity_poly.pdbx_strand_id
1 'polypeptide(L)'
;MTITDDLQKLLAILPQDLREMLEQHPQRDSLVEVVLDLGRRPEARFTDGAEYLSEIPITQQQIDDCIVRVGTFGGDNRAGIEQTLHRISAIRNRAGKIIGLTCRVGRAIYGTITMIRDLVEKGQSILMLGRPGVGKTTVLREIARVLADELDKRVVIIDSSNEIAGDGDVPHPAIGKARRMQVAHPDQQHQVMIEAVENHMPEVIIIDEIGTELEALASRTIAERGVQLIGTAHGNQIENLIKNPTLSDLVGGIQAVTLGDDEARRRGSQKTVLERKAPPTFEIAVEMQERQRWVIHESVADTIDSLLRGRQPSPQVRTMDENGKVGIARHLTAINGGASQTLTGEETFRGRNSARSNSWRESGQMRPLVPLNAEYQVVNGSGRSEFDRLLDQSFNNSNGFESNGNKDSGPNGEDLPLHIYPYGVSRSQLDQVVGVLHLPVVLTKDIDSADAILALRSHVKNHAKLRQMAKARQVPIHMIKSSTIPQVTRGLRRLLNMDDPEVTDERELELFLHQGSDDEIDALEEARLAVEQIVIPKGQPVELLPRSSQVRKMQHELVEHYRLKSNSFGEEPNRRLRIYPA
;
A
#
# COMPACT_ATOMS: atom_id res chain seq x y z
N MET A 1 -25.27 5.68 -15.45
CA MET A 1 -24.03 5.10 -16.03
C MET A 1 -24.45 4.03 -17.01
N THR A 2 -23.84 4.00 -18.20
CA THR A 2 -24.08 2.93 -19.18
C THR A 2 -22.91 1.96 -19.09
N ILE A 3 -23.19 0.67 -18.95
CA ILE A 3 -22.16 -0.39 -18.94
C ILE A 3 -22.27 -1.09 -20.28
N THR A 4 -21.21 -1.07 -21.08
CA THR A 4 -21.08 -1.95 -22.24
C THR A 4 -20.20 -3.12 -21.86
N ASP A 5 -20.70 -4.33 -22.09
CA ASP A 5 -19.99 -5.57 -21.82
C ASP A 5 -19.85 -6.38 -23.11
N ASP A 6 -18.61 -6.73 -23.45
CA ASP A 6 -18.24 -7.60 -24.58
C ASP A 6 -18.20 -9.09 -24.15
N LEU A 7 -18.82 -9.44 -23.02
CA LEU A 7 -18.78 -10.75 -22.37
C LEU A 7 -18.90 -11.94 -23.32
N GLN A 8 -19.70 -11.83 -24.38
CA GLN A 8 -19.84 -12.91 -25.37
C GLN A 8 -18.51 -13.33 -26.02
N LYS A 9 -17.59 -12.37 -26.23
CA LYS A 9 -16.24 -12.63 -26.75
C LYS A 9 -15.39 -13.41 -25.74
N LEU A 10 -15.49 -13.08 -24.45
CA LEU A 10 -14.80 -13.84 -23.40
C LEU A 10 -15.37 -15.25 -23.27
N LEU A 11 -16.69 -15.39 -23.26
CA LEU A 11 -17.35 -16.71 -23.17
C LEU A 11 -16.99 -17.61 -24.36
N ALA A 12 -16.69 -17.04 -25.53
CA ALA A 12 -16.23 -17.81 -26.70
C ALA A 12 -14.87 -18.50 -26.50
N ILE A 13 -14.04 -17.99 -25.60
CA ILE A 13 -12.74 -18.58 -25.28
C ILE A 13 -12.89 -19.81 -24.39
N LEU A 14 -13.91 -19.83 -23.53
CA LEU A 14 -14.10 -20.90 -22.56
C LEU A 14 -14.51 -22.23 -23.23
N PRO A 15 -14.25 -23.38 -22.59
CA PRO A 15 -14.75 -24.68 -23.03
C PRO A 15 -16.27 -24.65 -23.20
N GLN A 16 -16.79 -25.42 -24.17
CA GLN A 16 -18.20 -25.33 -24.58
C GLN A 16 -19.17 -25.61 -23.41
N ASP A 17 -18.86 -26.59 -22.59
CA ASP A 17 -19.62 -26.95 -21.38
C ASP A 17 -19.71 -25.80 -20.38
N LEU A 18 -18.61 -25.09 -20.13
CA LEU A 18 -18.59 -23.96 -19.20
C LEU A 18 -19.25 -22.72 -19.79
N ARG A 19 -19.10 -22.53 -21.11
CA ARG A 19 -19.75 -21.45 -21.85
C ARG A 19 -21.26 -21.54 -21.75
N GLU A 20 -21.83 -22.70 -22.05
CA GLU A 20 -23.28 -22.91 -22.02
C GLU A 20 -23.87 -22.65 -20.62
N MET A 21 -23.18 -23.11 -19.58
CA MET A 21 -23.55 -22.85 -18.17
C MET A 21 -23.56 -21.35 -17.85
N LEU A 22 -22.51 -20.61 -18.23
CA LEU A 22 -22.40 -19.18 -17.97
C LEU A 22 -23.36 -18.34 -18.82
N GLU A 23 -23.67 -18.76 -20.04
CA GLU A 23 -24.63 -18.09 -20.90
C GLU A 23 -26.05 -18.14 -20.33
N GLN A 24 -26.39 -19.21 -19.60
CA GLN A 24 -27.69 -19.41 -18.95
C GLN A 24 -27.72 -18.96 -17.48
N HIS A 25 -26.60 -18.49 -16.94
CA HIS A 25 -26.49 -18.16 -15.52
C HIS A 25 -27.30 -16.89 -15.16
N PRO A 26 -28.10 -16.90 -14.08
CA PRO A 26 -28.95 -15.75 -13.71
C PRO A 26 -28.14 -14.49 -13.33
N GLN A 27 -26.92 -14.67 -12.83
CA GLN A 27 -26.01 -13.59 -12.42
C GLN A 27 -24.91 -13.29 -13.46
N ARG A 28 -25.13 -13.65 -14.74
CA ARG A 28 -24.14 -13.45 -15.80
C ARG A 28 -23.58 -12.02 -15.87
N ASP A 29 -24.44 -11.02 -15.68
CA ASP A 29 -24.05 -9.60 -15.77
C ASP A 29 -23.16 -9.14 -14.61
N SER A 30 -23.14 -9.86 -13.48
CA SER A 30 -22.27 -9.58 -12.34
C SER A 30 -21.01 -10.45 -12.31
N LEU A 31 -20.76 -11.26 -13.36
CA LEU A 31 -19.56 -12.09 -13.46
C LEU A 31 -18.29 -11.22 -13.43
N VAL A 32 -17.39 -11.48 -12.49
CA VAL A 32 -16.13 -10.76 -12.31
C VAL A 32 -14.99 -11.50 -13.01
N GLU A 33 -14.87 -12.80 -12.79
CA GLU A 33 -13.84 -13.64 -13.41
C GLU A 33 -14.21 -15.13 -13.41
N VAL A 34 -13.54 -15.89 -14.28
CA VAL A 34 -13.62 -17.34 -14.35
C VAL A 34 -12.21 -17.91 -14.16
N VAL A 35 -12.06 -18.86 -13.23
CA VAL A 35 -10.80 -19.49 -12.86
C VAL A 35 -10.80 -20.94 -13.31
N LEU A 36 -9.78 -21.32 -14.08
CA LEU A 36 -9.58 -22.66 -14.63
C LEU A 36 -8.21 -23.17 -14.21
N ASP A 37 -8.15 -24.12 -13.29
CA ASP A 37 -6.89 -24.71 -12.81
C ASP A 37 -6.86 -26.22 -13.09
N LEU A 38 -5.76 -26.72 -13.65
CA LEU A 38 -5.60 -28.14 -13.94
C LEU A 38 -5.86 -29.01 -12.70
N GLY A 39 -6.79 -29.95 -12.82
CA GLY A 39 -7.16 -30.88 -11.73
C GLY A 39 -8.06 -30.26 -10.66
N ARG A 40 -8.53 -29.02 -10.84
CA ARG A 40 -9.50 -28.36 -9.96
C ARG A 40 -10.81 -28.11 -10.68
N ARG A 41 -11.88 -27.90 -9.92
CA ARG A 41 -13.19 -27.59 -10.45
C ARG A 41 -13.21 -26.15 -10.98
N PRO A 42 -13.83 -25.88 -12.14
CA PRO A 42 -13.92 -24.53 -12.69
C PRO A 42 -14.76 -23.65 -11.78
N GLU A 43 -14.25 -22.47 -11.46
CA GLU A 43 -14.88 -21.52 -10.54
C GLU A 43 -15.25 -20.24 -11.29
N ALA A 44 -16.49 -19.76 -11.14
CA ALA A 44 -16.93 -18.44 -11.55
C ALA A 44 -17.10 -17.56 -10.32
N ARG A 45 -16.54 -16.35 -10.37
CA ARG A 45 -16.65 -15.36 -9.31
C ARG A 45 -17.57 -14.24 -9.76
N PHE A 46 -18.56 -13.93 -8.94
CA PHE A 46 -19.50 -12.84 -9.07
C PHE A 46 -19.21 -11.77 -8.01
N THR A 47 -19.92 -10.64 -8.06
CA THR A 47 -19.77 -9.57 -7.06
C THR A 47 -20.05 -10.03 -5.63
N ASP A 48 -20.96 -10.99 -5.47
CA ASP A 48 -21.52 -11.38 -4.17
C ASP A 48 -21.01 -12.74 -3.68
N GLY A 49 -20.17 -13.43 -4.47
CA GLY A 49 -19.66 -14.75 -4.12
C GLY A 49 -19.02 -15.51 -5.28
N ALA A 50 -18.56 -16.73 -5.01
CA ALA A 50 -17.96 -17.63 -5.98
C ALA A 50 -18.76 -18.94 -6.06
N GLU A 51 -18.86 -19.52 -7.25
CA GLU A 51 -19.59 -20.76 -7.52
C GLU A 51 -18.78 -21.67 -8.44
N TYR A 52 -18.87 -22.98 -8.23
CA TYR A 52 -18.28 -23.97 -9.14
C TYR A 52 -19.23 -24.25 -10.30
N LEU A 53 -18.73 -24.06 -11.53
CA LEU A 53 -19.51 -24.29 -12.76
C LEU A 53 -19.72 -25.78 -13.08
N SER A 54 -18.88 -26.66 -12.54
CA SER A 54 -18.94 -28.10 -12.78
C SER A 54 -18.38 -28.91 -11.61
N GLU A 55 -18.85 -30.15 -11.46
CA GLU A 55 -18.26 -31.18 -10.58
C GLU A 55 -16.99 -31.79 -11.18
N ILE A 56 -16.83 -31.71 -12.51
CA ILE A 56 -15.73 -32.31 -13.24
C ILE A 56 -14.49 -31.39 -13.16
N PRO A 57 -13.33 -31.89 -12.70
CA PRO A 57 -12.10 -31.11 -12.70
C PRO A 57 -11.62 -30.75 -14.11
N ILE A 58 -11.00 -29.57 -14.24
CA ILE A 58 -10.47 -29.07 -15.50
C ILE A 58 -9.31 -29.93 -15.97
N THR A 59 -9.40 -30.32 -17.23
CA THR A 59 -8.39 -31.11 -17.93
C THR A 59 -7.39 -30.21 -18.65
N GLN A 60 -6.21 -30.76 -18.94
CA GLN A 60 -5.21 -30.03 -19.72
C GLN A 60 -5.72 -29.69 -21.13
N GLN A 61 -6.52 -30.57 -21.74
CA GLN A 61 -7.08 -30.35 -23.06
C GLN A 61 -8.00 -29.12 -23.10
N GLN A 62 -8.83 -28.93 -22.07
CA GLN A 62 -9.68 -27.72 -21.96
C GLN A 62 -8.85 -26.44 -21.84
N ILE A 63 -7.73 -26.48 -21.10
CA ILE A 63 -6.82 -25.34 -21.00
C ILE A 63 -6.15 -25.05 -22.35
N ASP A 64 -5.67 -26.10 -23.03
CA ASP A 64 -5.03 -25.98 -24.33
C ASP A 64 -6.00 -25.42 -25.38
N ASP A 65 -7.26 -25.86 -25.37
CA ASP A 65 -8.32 -25.31 -26.23
C ASP A 65 -8.56 -23.81 -25.98
N CYS A 66 -8.54 -23.37 -24.72
CA CYS A 66 -8.64 -21.96 -24.38
C CYS A 66 -7.45 -21.18 -24.92
N ILE A 67 -6.22 -21.69 -24.74
CA ILE A 67 -4.99 -21.04 -25.21
C ILE A 67 -5.02 -20.82 -26.73
N VAL A 68 -5.46 -21.82 -27.49
CA VAL A 68 -5.58 -21.72 -28.95
C VAL A 68 -6.54 -20.59 -29.35
N ARG A 69 -7.62 -20.39 -28.61
CA ARG A 69 -8.62 -19.33 -28.87
C ARG A 69 -8.18 -17.95 -28.41
N VAL A 70 -7.42 -17.85 -27.31
CA VAL A 70 -6.82 -16.61 -26.82
C VAL A 70 -5.73 -16.12 -27.78
N GLY A 71 -4.88 -17.03 -28.25
CA GLY A 71 -3.70 -16.72 -29.05
C GLY A 71 -2.43 -16.66 -28.20
N THR A 72 -1.65 -15.59 -28.35
CA THR A 72 -0.31 -15.48 -27.75
C THR A 72 -0.37 -14.75 -26.41
N PHE A 73 0.35 -15.28 -25.42
CA PHE A 73 0.55 -14.63 -24.12
C PHE A 73 1.83 -13.80 -24.15
N GLY A 74 1.77 -12.58 -23.60
CA GLY A 74 2.90 -11.70 -23.41
C GLY A 74 3.91 -12.21 -22.38
N GLY A 75 5.03 -11.49 -22.26
CA GLY A 75 6.13 -11.83 -21.34
C GLY A 75 5.76 -11.77 -19.86
N ASP A 76 4.66 -11.11 -19.51
CA ASP A 76 4.11 -10.98 -18.16
C ASP A 76 3.03 -12.05 -17.83
N ASN A 77 2.89 -13.07 -18.70
CA ASN A 77 1.86 -14.11 -18.64
C ASN A 77 0.42 -13.60 -18.80
N ARG A 78 0.23 -12.41 -19.39
CA ARG A 78 -1.10 -11.89 -19.72
C ARG A 78 -1.37 -11.99 -21.21
N ALA A 79 -2.65 -12.13 -21.52
CA ALA A 79 -3.21 -11.94 -22.83
C ALA A 79 -4.55 -11.23 -22.65
N GLY A 80 -5.06 -10.62 -23.71
CA GLY A 80 -6.44 -10.19 -23.72
C GLY A 80 -7.05 -10.36 -25.09
N ILE A 81 -8.31 -9.95 -25.19
CA ILE A 81 -9.08 -10.11 -26.42
C ILE A 81 -9.15 -8.73 -27.06
N GLU A 82 -8.71 -8.65 -28.31
CA GLU A 82 -8.72 -7.40 -29.09
C GLU A 82 -10.08 -6.71 -29.02
N GLN A 83 -10.04 -5.38 -28.97
CA GLN A 83 -11.23 -4.52 -28.85
C GLN A 83 -12.05 -4.74 -27.56
N THR A 84 -11.54 -5.47 -26.56
CA THR A 84 -12.20 -5.67 -25.27
C THR A 84 -11.28 -5.26 -24.11
N LEU A 85 -11.85 -5.19 -22.90
CA LEU A 85 -11.10 -4.99 -21.66
C LEU A 85 -10.88 -6.30 -20.91
N HIS A 86 -11.26 -7.44 -21.50
CA HIS A 86 -11.10 -8.73 -20.84
C HIS A 86 -9.63 -9.13 -20.79
N ARG A 87 -9.23 -9.70 -19.65
CA ARG A 87 -7.84 -10.07 -19.38
C ARG A 87 -7.76 -11.54 -19.02
N ILE A 88 -6.87 -12.27 -19.68
CA ILE A 88 -6.59 -13.68 -19.44
C ILE A 88 -5.17 -13.78 -18.88
N SER A 89 -5.05 -14.16 -17.60
CA SER A 89 -3.77 -14.40 -16.96
C SER A 89 -3.45 -15.89 -16.92
N ALA A 90 -2.26 -16.29 -17.36
CA ALA A 90 -1.81 -17.68 -17.35
C ALA A 90 -0.96 -18.00 -16.11
N ILE A 91 -1.17 -19.19 -15.56
CA ILE A 91 -0.30 -19.80 -14.54
C ILE A 91 0.53 -20.87 -15.23
N ARG A 92 1.86 -20.79 -15.08
CA ARG A 92 2.81 -21.74 -15.69
C ARG A 92 3.48 -22.62 -14.64
N ASN A 93 3.75 -23.86 -15.01
CA ASN A 93 4.60 -24.75 -14.22
C ASN A 93 6.10 -24.46 -14.44
N ARG A 94 6.98 -25.17 -13.72
CA ARG A 94 8.44 -25.02 -13.83
C ARG A 94 9.01 -25.30 -15.23
N ALA A 95 8.29 -26.05 -16.06
CA ALA A 95 8.67 -26.32 -17.45
C ALA A 95 8.13 -25.26 -18.43
N GLY A 96 7.48 -24.19 -17.93
CA GLY A 96 6.90 -23.12 -18.74
C GLY A 96 5.53 -23.45 -19.36
N LYS A 97 4.98 -24.65 -19.11
CA LYS A 97 3.66 -25.05 -19.62
C LYS A 97 2.56 -24.35 -18.83
N ILE A 98 1.56 -23.81 -19.53
CA ILE A 98 0.37 -23.23 -18.91
C ILE A 98 -0.49 -24.35 -18.30
N ILE A 99 -0.78 -24.22 -17.01
CA ILE A 99 -1.54 -25.16 -16.18
C ILE A 99 -2.78 -24.54 -15.54
N GLY A 100 -2.98 -23.24 -15.72
CA GLY A 100 -4.17 -22.54 -15.25
C GLY A 100 -4.38 -21.21 -15.95
N LEU A 101 -5.63 -20.75 -15.95
CA LEU A 101 -6.08 -19.50 -16.56
C LEU A 101 -7.02 -18.76 -15.60
N THR A 102 -6.83 -17.45 -15.48
CA THR A 102 -7.79 -16.53 -14.85
C THR A 102 -8.32 -15.58 -15.91
N CYS A 103 -9.60 -15.74 -16.25
CA CYS A 103 -10.30 -14.97 -17.27
C CYS A 103 -11.14 -13.87 -16.60
N ARG A 104 -10.60 -12.66 -16.50
CA ARG A 104 -11.25 -11.52 -15.86
C ARG A 104 -12.13 -10.74 -16.84
N VAL A 105 -13.35 -10.45 -16.42
CA VAL A 105 -14.31 -9.67 -17.22
C VAL A 105 -14.00 -8.18 -17.08
N GLY A 106 -13.43 -7.57 -18.13
CA GLY A 106 -13.35 -6.12 -18.24
C GLY A 106 -14.66 -5.51 -18.76
N ARG A 107 -15.04 -4.36 -18.20
CA ARG A 107 -16.23 -3.60 -18.60
C ARG A 107 -15.90 -2.14 -18.78
N ALA A 108 -16.50 -1.52 -19.79
CA ALA A 108 -16.43 -0.08 -19.97
C ALA A 108 -17.65 0.58 -19.29
N ILE A 109 -17.39 1.56 -18.43
CA ILE A 109 -18.40 2.32 -17.71
C ILE A 109 -18.37 3.75 -18.26
N TYR A 110 -19.53 4.27 -18.66
CA TYR A 110 -19.70 5.64 -19.13
C TYR A 110 -20.53 6.47 -18.14
N GLY A 111 -20.32 7.78 -18.17
CA GLY A 111 -20.98 8.81 -17.36
C GLY A 111 -20.20 9.22 -16.11
N THR A 112 -19.00 8.66 -15.87
CA THR A 112 -18.16 9.00 -14.72
C THR A 112 -17.51 10.38 -14.85
N ILE A 113 -17.28 10.85 -16.08
CA ILE A 113 -16.70 12.18 -16.36
C ILE A 113 -17.60 13.34 -15.92
N THR A 114 -18.91 13.12 -15.71
CA THR A 114 -19.86 14.17 -15.30
C THR A 114 -19.39 14.98 -14.09
N MET A 115 -18.64 14.35 -13.17
CA MET A 115 -18.06 14.98 -11.99
C MET A 115 -17.03 16.07 -12.30
N ILE A 116 -16.34 16.00 -13.44
CA ILE A 116 -15.21 16.89 -13.80
C ILE A 116 -15.28 17.38 -15.26
N ARG A 117 -16.40 17.20 -15.95
CA ARG A 117 -16.53 17.52 -17.38
C ARG A 117 -16.18 18.98 -17.67
N ASP A 118 -16.65 19.88 -16.82
CA ASP A 118 -16.30 21.32 -16.84
C ASP A 118 -14.79 21.58 -16.71
N LEU A 119 -14.06 20.76 -15.94
CA LEU A 119 -12.61 20.90 -15.77
C LEU A 119 -11.85 20.37 -16.99
N VAL A 120 -12.30 19.26 -17.56
CA VAL A 120 -11.72 18.66 -18.78
C VAL A 120 -11.86 19.62 -19.97
N GLU A 121 -13.02 20.27 -20.10
CA GLU A 121 -13.31 21.25 -21.15
C GLU A 121 -12.45 22.52 -21.07
N LYS A 122 -11.90 22.88 -19.88
CA LYS A 122 -10.99 24.03 -19.73
C LYS A 122 -9.64 23.84 -20.43
N GLY A 123 -9.25 22.61 -20.74
CA GLY A 123 -7.99 22.32 -21.42
C GLY A 123 -6.74 22.38 -20.54
N GLN A 124 -6.88 22.52 -19.22
CA GLN A 124 -5.77 22.49 -18.27
C GLN A 124 -5.33 21.05 -18.00
N SER A 125 -4.08 20.86 -17.57
CA SER A 125 -3.56 19.54 -17.21
C SER A 125 -4.14 19.07 -15.86
N ILE A 126 -4.56 17.81 -15.81
CA ILE A 126 -5.29 17.23 -14.67
C ILE A 126 -4.52 16.03 -14.12
N LEU A 127 -4.17 16.10 -12.83
CA LEU A 127 -3.60 14.98 -12.09
C LEU A 127 -4.70 14.28 -11.29
N MET A 128 -4.83 12.97 -11.45
CA MET A 128 -5.77 12.14 -10.71
C MET A 128 -5.06 11.35 -9.61
N LEU A 129 -5.57 11.46 -8.39
CA LEU A 129 -5.06 10.77 -7.20
C LEU A 129 -6.16 9.92 -6.56
N GLY A 130 -5.77 8.90 -5.82
CA GLY A 130 -6.71 8.05 -5.10
C GLY A 130 -6.24 6.62 -4.96
N ARG A 131 -6.87 5.91 -4.02
CA ARG A 131 -6.54 4.53 -3.68
C ARG A 131 -6.65 3.60 -4.89
N PRO A 132 -5.90 2.49 -4.93
CA PRO A 132 -6.10 1.44 -5.91
C PRO A 132 -7.56 0.99 -5.98
N GLY A 133 -8.08 0.74 -7.19
CA GLY A 133 -9.45 0.25 -7.41
C GLY A 133 -10.58 1.29 -7.28
N VAL A 134 -10.28 2.56 -6.99
CA VAL A 134 -11.31 3.62 -6.90
C VAL A 134 -11.93 4.00 -8.25
N GLY A 135 -11.32 3.59 -9.37
CA GLY A 135 -11.84 3.82 -10.72
C GLY A 135 -11.11 4.90 -11.53
N LYS A 136 -9.86 5.26 -11.16
CA LYS A 136 -9.04 6.24 -11.89
C LYS A 136 -8.95 5.95 -13.39
N THR A 137 -8.57 4.72 -13.75
CA THR A 137 -8.45 4.27 -15.14
C THR A 137 -9.77 4.34 -15.91
N THR A 138 -10.89 4.04 -15.23
CA THR A 138 -12.23 4.18 -15.84
C THR A 138 -12.51 5.62 -16.24
N VAL A 139 -12.15 6.58 -15.37
CA VAL A 139 -12.31 8.01 -15.65
C VAL A 139 -11.34 8.46 -16.74
N LEU A 140 -10.06 8.06 -16.70
CA LEU A 140 -9.07 8.36 -17.75
C LEU A 140 -9.55 7.89 -19.13
N ARG A 141 -10.07 6.67 -19.22
CA ARG A 141 -10.62 6.11 -20.45
C ARG A 141 -11.76 6.95 -21.01
N GLU A 142 -12.69 7.36 -20.15
CA GLU A 142 -13.80 8.21 -20.57
C GLU A 142 -13.35 9.62 -20.96
N ILE A 143 -12.38 10.20 -20.25
CA ILE A 143 -11.76 11.46 -20.62
C ILE A 143 -11.15 11.37 -22.02
N ALA A 144 -10.43 10.29 -22.34
CA ALA A 144 -9.84 10.07 -23.65
C ALA A 144 -10.91 10.12 -24.75
N ARG A 145 -12.01 9.39 -24.56
CA ARG A 145 -13.14 9.37 -25.50
C ARG A 145 -13.78 10.74 -25.66
N VAL A 146 -14.07 11.45 -24.57
CA VAL A 146 -14.71 12.77 -24.65
C VAL A 146 -13.80 13.78 -25.37
N LEU A 147 -12.51 13.77 -25.05
CA LEU A 147 -11.56 14.67 -25.71
C LEU A 147 -11.39 14.34 -27.20
N ALA A 148 -11.36 13.07 -27.57
CA ALA A 148 -11.15 12.64 -28.96
C ALA A 148 -12.41 12.70 -29.82
N ASP A 149 -13.58 12.32 -29.30
CA ASP A 149 -14.82 12.21 -30.08
C ASP A 149 -15.68 13.47 -29.99
N GLU A 150 -15.82 14.07 -28.81
CA GLU A 150 -16.73 15.21 -28.58
C GLU A 150 -16.02 16.55 -28.78
N LEU A 151 -14.75 16.64 -28.39
CA LEU A 151 -13.92 17.86 -28.52
C LEU A 151 -12.96 17.81 -29.72
N ASP A 152 -12.95 16.70 -30.47
CA ASP A 152 -12.14 16.46 -31.69
C ASP A 152 -10.64 16.77 -31.52
N LYS A 153 -10.10 16.55 -30.31
CA LYS A 153 -8.67 16.75 -30.01
C LYS A 153 -7.82 15.58 -30.47
N ARG A 154 -6.56 15.86 -30.80
CA ARG A 154 -5.52 14.85 -31.01
C ARG A 154 -5.05 14.28 -29.68
N VAL A 155 -5.69 13.20 -29.25
CA VAL A 155 -5.38 12.49 -27.99
C VAL A 155 -4.45 11.30 -28.26
N VAL A 156 -3.36 11.22 -27.50
CA VAL A 156 -2.48 10.04 -27.43
C VAL A 156 -2.49 9.49 -26.01
N ILE A 157 -2.70 8.18 -25.89
CA ILE A 157 -2.68 7.45 -24.62
C ILE A 157 -1.37 6.67 -24.54
N ILE A 158 -0.62 6.87 -23.47
CA ILE A 158 0.56 6.09 -23.11
C ILE A 158 0.09 5.02 -22.11
N ASP A 159 -0.03 3.78 -22.59
CA ASP A 159 -0.64 2.69 -21.84
C ASP A 159 0.43 1.63 -21.54
N SER A 160 0.98 1.65 -20.32
CA SER A 160 2.00 0.70 -19.87
C SER A 160 1.43 -0.58 -19.28
N SER A 161 0.20 -0.53 -18.76
CA SER A 161 -0.48 -1.67 -18.14
C SER A 161 -1.58 -2.28 -19.00
N ASN A 162 -1.82 -1.73 -20.20
CA ASN A 162 -2.97 -2.01 -21.07
C ASN A 162 -4.33 -1.85 -20.37
N GLU A 163 -4.40 -1.05 -19.32
CA GLU A 163 -5.63 -0.90 -18.55
C GLU A 163 -6.59 0.11 -19.19
N ILE A 164 -6.09 1.14 -19.87
CA ILE A 164 -6.95 2.19 -20.43
C ILE A 164 -7.60 1.70 -21.72
N ALA A 165 -6.81 1.22 -22.66
CA ALA A 165 -7.27 0.88 -24.00
C ALA A 165 -7.51 -0.63 -24.19
N GLY A 166 -7.21 -1.44 -23.18
CA GLY A 166 -7.32 -2.90 -23.26
C GLY A 166 -6.08 -3.54 -23.89
N ASP A 167 -6.03 -4.86 -23.78
CA ASP A 167 -4.98 -5.72 -24.32
C ASP A 167 -5.15 -5.96 -25.84
N GLY A 168 -4.10 -6.48 -26.48
CA GLY A 168 -4.05 -6.78 -27.92
C GLY A 168 -3.67 -5.56 -28.78
N ASP A 169 -3.55 -5.73 -30.10
CA ASP A 169 -3.06 -4.68 -31.02
C ASP A 169 -4.14 -3.64 -31.35
N VAL A 170 -5.41 -4.04 -31.33
CA VAL A 170 -6.55 -3.17 -31.61
C VAL A 170 -7.18 -2.70 -30.28
N PRO A 171 -7.16 -1.38 -30.00
CA PRO A 171 -7.69 -0.85 -28.74
C PRO A 171 -9.21 -0.96 -28.64
N HIS A 172 -9.73 -0.95 -27.42
CA HIS A 172 -11.16 -0.95 -27.13
C HIS A 172 -11.83 0.34 -27.65
N PRO A 173 -13.03 0.26 -28.25
CA PRO A 173 -13.79 1.44 -28.71
C PRO A 173 -14.11 2.50 -27.63
N ALA A 174 -13.85 2.21 -26.36
CA ALA A 174 -14.22 3.07 -25.23
C ALA A 174 -13.27 4.25 -25.05
N ILE A 175 -12.14 4.27 -25.78
CA ILE A 175 -11.25 5.43 -25.87
C ILE A 175 -11.61 6.37 -27.04
N GLY A 176 -12.65 6.04 -27.83
CA GLY A 176 -13.04 6.82 -29.01
C GLY A 176 -11.97 6.80 -30.10
N LYS A 177 -11.78 7.94 -30.77
CA LYS A 177 -10.71 8.16 -31.77
C LYS A 177 -9.30 8.32 -31.20
N ALA A 178 -9.13 8.25 -29.86
CA ALA A 178 -7.82 8.42 -29.25
C ALA A 178 -6.83 7.36 -29.76
N ARG A 179 -5.57 7.76 -29.97
CA ARG A 179 -4.51 6.86 -30.41
C ARG A 179 -3.80 6.27 -29.20
N ARG A 180 -3.41 5.01 -29.25
CA ARG A 180 -2.67 4.34 -28.18
C ARG A 180 -1.22 4.11 -28.60
N MET A 181 -0.29 4.37 -27.68
CA MET A 181 1.08 3.90 -27.71
C MET A 181 1.27 2.92 -26.54
N GLN A 182 1.58 1.66 -26.85
CA GLN A 182 1.87 0.65 -25.84
C GLN A 182 3.33 0.75 -25.41
N VAL A 183 3.57 0.60 -24.11
CA VAL A 183 4.91 0.57 -23.56
C VAL A 183 5.35 -0.88 -23.39
N ALA A 184 6.44 -1.27 -24.08
CA ALA A 184 6.93 -2.65 -24.01
C ALA A 184 7.49 -3.01 -22.63
N HIS A 185 8.19 -2.07 -21.99
CA HIS A 185 8.73 -2.22 -20.64
C HIS A 185 8.43 -0.98 -19.80
N PRO A 186 7.86 -1.12 -18.59
CA PRO A 186 7.43 0.02 -17.77
C PRO A 186 8.55 1.05 -17.49
N ASP A 187 9.80 0.63 -17.36
CA ASP A 187 10.96 1.50 -17.16
C ASP A 187 11.24 2.43 -18.37
N GLN A 188 10.72 2.10 -19.55
CA GLN A 188 10.87 2.87 -20.78
C GLN A 188 9.68 3.81 -21.04
N GLN A 189 8.69 3.87 -20.14
CA GLN A 189 7.49 4.70 -20.32
C GLN A 189 7.83 6.17 -20.63
N HIS A 190 8.82 6.74 -19.94
CA HIS A 190 9.29 8.11 -20.17
C HIS A 190 9.77 8.36 -21.61
N GLN A 191 10.39 7.37 -22.27
CA GLN A 191 10.85 7.50 -23.67
C GLN A 191 9.65 7.54 -24.62
N VAL A 192 8.67 6.66 -24.41
CA VAL A 192 7.43 6.63 -25.20
C VAL A 192 6.64 7.93 -25.03
N MET A 193 6.64 8.52 -23.84
CA MET A 193 6.04 9.84 -23.59
C MET A 193 6.68 10.95 -24.43
N ILE A 194 8.01 10.96 -24.54
CA ILE A 194 8.73 11.95 -25.36
C ILE A 194 8.50 11.69 -26.86
N GLU A 195 8.60 10.43 -27.27
CA GLU A 195 8.34 9.98 -28.65
C GLU A 195 6.94 10.41 -29.13
N ALA A 196 5.92 10.29 -28.27
CA ALA A 196 4.56 10.71 -28.58
C ALA A 196 4.49 12.18 -29.00
N VAL A 197 5.20 13.06 -28.29
CA VAL A 197 5.23 14.50 -28.63
C VAL A 197 6.01 14.75 -29.91
N GLU A 198 7.15 14.09 -30.07
CA GLU A 198 8.04 14.30 -31.21
C GLU A 198 7.42 13.84 -32.53
N ASN A 199 6.71 12.72 -32.51
CA ASN A 199 6.25 12.04 -33.72
C ASN A 199 4.77 12.24 -34.04
N HIS A 200 3.94 12.64 -33.06
CA HIS A 200 2.47 12.64 -33.24
C HIS A 200 1.79 13.99 -32.99
N MET A 201 2.52 15.02 -32.60
CA MET A 201 1.99 16.39 -32.34
C MET A 201 0.64 16.39 -31.59
N PRO A 202 0.54 15.71 -30.44
CA PRO A 202 -0.70 15.60 -29.70
C PRO A 202 -1.11 16.93 -29.07
N GLU A 203 -2.42 17.12 -28.91
CA GLU A 203 -2.97 18.21 -28.08
C GLU A 203 -3.14 17.76 -26.63
N VAL A 204 -3.38 16.46 -26.44
CA VAL A 204 -3.54 15.83 -25.14
C VAL A 204 -2.72 14.55 -25.10
N ILE A 205 -1.96 14.36 -24.02
CA ILE A 205 -1.39 13.07 -23.67
C ILE A 205 -2.04 12.56 -22.39
N ILE A 206 -2.51 11.32 -22.43
CA ILE A 206 -3.10 10.60 -21.30
C ILE A 206 -2.12 9.53 -20.83
N ILE A 207 -1.80 9.53 -19.54
CA ILE A 207 -0.82 8.61 -18.94
C ILE A 207 -1.51 7.84 -17.83
N ASP A 208 -1.45 6.51 -17.88
CA ASP A 208 -2.12 5.67 -16.87
C ASP A 208 -1.59 5.97 -15.47
N GLU A 209 -0.29 5.81 -15.26
CA GLU A 209 0.34 6.02 -13.96
C GLU A 209 1.74 6.63 -14.10
N ILE A 210 2.02 7.65 -13.30
CA ILE A 210 3.32 8.30 -13.17
C ILE A 210 3.89 7.93 -11.79
N GLY A 211 5.00 7.20 -11.80
CA GLY A 211 5.65 6.65 -10.62
C GLY A 211 7.15 6.94 -10.52
N THR A 212 7.84 7.28 -11.62
CA THR A 212 9.30 7.46 -11.63
C THR A 212 9.75 8.90 -11.85
N GLU A 213 11.00 9.21 -11.46
CA GLU A 213 11.59 10.55 -11.64
C GLU A 213 11.68 10.92 -13.12
N LEU A 214 12.02 9.94 -13.97
CA LEU A 214 12.12 10.13 -15.41
C LEU A 214 10.77 10.45 -16.04
N GLU A 215 9.69 9.81 -15.59
CA GLU A 215 8.33 10.12 -16.04
C GLU A 215 7.87 11.50 -15.56
N ALA A 216 8.23 11.91 -14.33
CA ALA A 216 7.93 13.24 -13.83
C ALA A 216 8.67 14.33 -14.64
N LEU A 217 9.94 14.10 -14.96
CA LEU A 217 10.75 14.97 -15.82
C LEU A 217 10.17 15.04 -17.25
N ALA A 218 9.79 13.89 -17.82
CA ALA A 218 9.17 13.84 -19.14
C ALA A 218 7.84 14.60 -19.15
N SER A 219 7.00 14.41 -18.12
CA SER A 219 5.75 15.15 -17.95
C SER A 219 5.99 16.66 -17.93
N ARG A 220 6.95 17.15 -17.15
CA ARG A 220 7.31 18.58 -17.14
C ARG A 220 7.71 19.07 -18.53
N THR A 221 8.58 18.34 -19.21
CA THR A 221 9.06 18.68 -20.57
C THR A 221 7.90 18.77 -21.57
N ILE A 222 6.91 17.87 -21.44
CA ILE A 222 5.73 17.83 -22.31
C ILE A 222 4.79 19.00 -22.01
N ALA A 223 4.55 19.30 -20.73
CA ALA A 223 3.73 20.45 -20.32
C ALA A 223 4.34 21.78 -20.77
N GLU A 224 5.67 21.94 -20.69
CA GLU A 224 6.38 23.13 -21.17
C GLU A 224 6.22 23.35 -22.69
N ARG A 225 5.94 22.29 -23.46
CA ARG A 225 5.61 22.37 -24.90
C ARG A 225 4.14 22.72 -25.16
N GLY A 226 3.34 22.93 -24.12
CA GLY A 226 1.93 23.33 -24.22
C GLY A 226 0.96 22.19 -24.51
N VAL A 227 1.37 20.94 -24.32
CA VAL A 227 0.50 19.77 -24.46
C VAL A 227 -0.28 19.57 -23.16
N GLN A 228 -1.59 19.37 -23.24
CA GLN A 228 -2.42 19.07 -22.06
C GLN A 228 -2.07 17.66 -21.54
N LEU A 229 -1.70 17.56 -20.27
CA LEU A 229 -1.43 16.27 -19.63
C LEU A 229 -2.58 15.84 -18.75
N ILE A 230 -3.00 14.59 -18.88
CA ILE A 230 -3.95 13.97 -17.97
C ILE A 230 -3.37 12.64 -17.52
N GLY A 231 -3.21 12.44 -16.22
CA GLY A 231 -2.71 11.16 -15.77
C GLY A 231 -2.93 10.90 -14.30
N THR A 232 -2.53 9.72 -13.84
CA THR A 232 -2.58 9.39 -12.41
C THR A 232 -1.18 9.30 -11.82
N ALA A 233 -1.09 9.43 -10.51
CA ALA A 233 0.14 9.19 -9.78
C ALA A 233 -0.13 8.38 -8.52
N HIS A 234 0.91 7.72 -8.02
CA HIS A 234 0.88 7.05 -6.73
C HIS A 234 0.68 8.07 -5.59
N GLY A 235 -0.48 8.00 -4.94
CA GLY A 235 -0.84 8.86 -3.83
C GLY A 235 -2.34 8.92 -3.62
N ASN A 236 -2.77 9.02 -2.36
CA ASN A 236 -4.19 9.18 -2.04
C ASN A 236 -4.59 10.65 -2.01
N GLN A 237 -3.67 11.52 -1.58
CA GLN A 237 -3.85 12.96 -1.42
C GLN A 237 -2.66 13.72 -1.99
N ILE A 238 -2.87 14.98 -2.33
CA ILE A 238 -1.84 15.87 -2.88
C ILE A 238 -0.68 16.09 -1.90
N GLU A 239 -0.95 16.00 -0.59
CA GLU A 239 0.07 16.06 0.46
C GLU A 239 1.10 14.91 0.36
N ASN A 240 0.70 13.75 -0.15
CA ASN A 240 1.64 12.64 -0.37
C ASN A 240 2.68 13.00 -1.43
N LEU A 241 2.30 13.78 -2.45
CA LEU A 241 3.21 14.22 -3.51
C LEU A 241 4.25 15.23 -3.01
N ILE A 242 3.88 16.11 -2.07
CA ILE A 242 4.82 17.07 -1.47
C ILE A 242 5.96 16.34 -0.74
N LYS A 243 5.63 15.25 -0.04
CA LYS A 243 6.59 14.46 0.74
C LYS A 243 7.43 13.52 -0.12
N ASN A 244 6.94 13.15 -1.31
CA ASN A 244 7.61 12.24 -2.20
C ASN A 244 8.61 13.01 -3.10
N PRO A 245 9.94 12.84 -2.94
CA PRO A 245 10.92 13.60 -3.70
C PRO A 245 10.79 13.37 -5.21
N THR A 246 10.49 12.12 -5.62
CA THR A 246 10.33 11.70 -7.02
C THR A 246 9.15 12.37 -7.71
N LEU A 247 8.00 12.44 -7.02
CA LEU A 247 6.74 12.95 -7.61
C LEU A 247 6.48 14.41 -7.28
N SER A 248 7.25 15.03 -6.37
CA SER A 248 7.10 16.44 -5.99
C SER A 248 7.22 17.39 -7.19
N ASP A 249 7.98 16.99 -8.21
CA ASP A 249 8.16 17.74 -9.44
C ASP A 249 6.84 17.92 -10.22
N LEU A 250 5.88 16.99 -10.09
CA LEU A 250 4.56 17.11 -10.72
C LEU A 250 3.74 18.28 -10.15
N VAL A 251 3.99 18.63 -8.89
CA VAL A 251 3.30 19.72 -8.17
C VAL A 251 4.18 20.98 -8.02
N GLY A 252 5.23 21.08 -8.84
CA GLY A 252 6.09 22.27 -8.95
C GLY A 252 7.45 22.14 -8.26
N GLY A 253 7.77 20.97 -7.70
CA GLY A 253 9.03 20.66 -7.02
C GLY A 253 9.19 21.44 -5.71
N ILE A 254 9.62 20.81 -4.62
CA ILE A 254 9.76 21.51 -3.32
C ILE A 254 11.23 21.77 -3.01
N GLN A 255 11.56 22.98 -2.59
CA GLN A 255 12.91 23.37 -2.17
C GLN A 255 12.91 24.22 -0.91
N ALA A 256 14.00 24.14 -0.15
CA ALA A 256 14.26 25.05 0.97
C ALA A 256 14.93 26.33 0.47
N VAL A 257 14.31 27.48 0.71
CA VAL A 257 14.83 28.80 0.38
C VAL A 257 15.16 29.56 1.66
N THR A 258 16.33 30.23 1.68
CA THR A 258 16.72 31.11 2.79
C THR A 258 16.27 32.54 2.49
N LEU A 259 15.29 33.02 3.24
CA LEU A 259 14.82 34.40 3.23
C LEU A 259 15.82 35.32 3.94
N GLY A 260 15.93 36.54 3.44
CA GLY A 260 16.62 37.62 4.15
C GLY A 260 15.89 38.01 5.44
N ASP A 261 16.62 38.61 6.38
CA ASP A 261 16.14 38.93 7.73
C ASP A 261 14.85 39.79 7.72
N ASP A 262 14.76 40.75 6.80
CA ASP A 262 13.59 41.62 6.67
C ASP A 262 12.37 40.86 6.13
N GLU A 263 12.55 39.94 5.18
CA GLU A 263 11.45 39.17 4.58
C GLU A 263 10.95 38.07 5.53
N ALA A 264 11.86 37.39 6.24
CA ALA A 264 11.51 36.43 7.29
C ALA A 264 10.70 37.10 8.41
N ARG A 265 11.11 38.31 8.84
CA ARG A 265 10.38 39.09 9.85
C ARG A 265 9.02 39.56 9.34
N ARG A 266 8.91 39.98 8.08
CA ARG A 266 7.63 40.37 7.46
C ARG A 266 6.64 39.22 7.38
N ARG A 267 7.11 38.00 7.06
CA ARG A 267 6.27 36.80 6.93
C ARG A 267 6.01 36.10 8.27
N GLY A 268 6.70 36.48 9.34
CA GLY A 268 6.62 35.80 10.64
C GLY A 268 7.12 34.35 10.57
N SER A 269 8.04 34.06 9.64
CA SER A 269 8.55 32.72 9.37
C SER A 269 10.00 32.56 9.79
N GLN A 270 10.49 31.32 9.82
CA GLN A 270 11.92 31.05 9.95
C GLN A 270 12.69 31.61 8.75
N LYS A 271 14.01 31.78 8.89
CA LYS A 271 14.87 32.20 7.78
C LYS A 271 14.87 31.18 6.65
N THR A 272 14.72 29.89 6.95
CA THR A 272 14.56 28.84 5.94
C THR A 272 13.08 28.45 5.85
N VAL A 273 12.51 28.50 4.65
CA VAL A 273 11.13 28.12 4.35
C VAL A 273 11.10 27.17 3.16
N LEU A 274 10.08 26.31 3.09
CA LEU A 274 9.84 25.49 1.90
C LEU A 274 9.00 26.29 0.90
N GLU A 275 9.45 26.34 -0.35
CA GLU A 275 8.74 26.95 -1.47
C GLU A 275 8.79 26.04 -2.69
N ARG A 276 7.87 26.23 -3.63
CA ARG A 276 7.91 25.55 -4.92
C ARG A 276 9.09 26.04 -5.76
N LYS A 277 9.72 25.15 -6.53
CA LYS A 277 10.81 25.45 -7.46
C LYS A 277 10.29 26.13 -8.73
N ALA A 278 9.12 25.69 -9.20
CA ALA A 278 8.53 26.08 -10.47
C ALA A 278 6.99 26.06 -10.40
N PRO A 279 6.28 26.55 -11.44
CA PRO A 279 4.86 26.24 -11.63
C PRO A 279 4.64 24.71 -11.65
N PRO A 280 3.50 24.22 -11.13
CA PRO A 280 3.19 22.79 -11.18
C PRO A 280 2.98 22.32 -12.62
N THR A 281 3.41 21.10 -12.92
CA THR A 281 3.18 20.44 -14.22
C THR A 281 1.69 20.25 -14.48
N PHE A 282 0.92 19.96 -13.42
CA PHE A 282 -0.53 19.85 -13.47
C PHE A 282 -1.18 21.04 -12.78
N GLU A 283 -2.04 21.80 -13.48
CA GLU A 283 -2.72 22.94 -12.88
C GLU A 283 -3.88 22.53 -11.95
N ILE A 284 -4.52 21.40 -12.26
CA ILE A 284 -5.65 20.85 -11.49
C ILE A 284 -5.26 19.49 -10.90
N ALA A 285 -5.65 19.23 -9.65
CA ALA A 285 -5.60 17.90 -9.06
C ALA A 285 -6.99 17.44 -8.61
N VAL A 286 -7.29 16.16 -8.85
CA VAL A 286 -8.54 15.49 -8.50
C VAL A 286 -8.24 14.30 -7.61
N GLU A 287 -8.62 14.38 -6.34
CA GLU A 287 -8.49 13.27 -5.39
C GLU A 287 -9.80 12.47 -5.36
N MET A 288 -9.74 11.23 -5.84
CA MET A 288 -10.84 10.27 -5.76
C MET A 288 -10.80 9.56 -4.42
N GLN A 289 -11.53 10.08 -3.42
CA GLN A 289 -11.68 9.43 -2.11
C GLN A 289 -12.53 8.16 -2.22
N GLU A 290 -13.63 8.28 -2.98
CA GLU A 290 -14.59 7.21 -3.30
C GLU A 290 -15.10 7.39 -4.74
N ARG A 291 -15.77 6.37 -5.29
CA ARG A 291 -16.30 6.42 -6.66
C ARG A 291 -17.22 7.61 -6.92
N GLN A 292 -18.00 8.01 -5.91
CA GLN A 292 -19.01 9.06 -6.00
C GLN A 292 -18.63 10.35 -5.24
N ARG A 293 -17.42 10.44 -4.67
CA ARG A 293 -17.00 11.58 -3.85
C ARG A 293 -15.56 11.96 -4.14
N TRP A 294 -15.35 13.11 -4.78
CA TRP A 294 -14.05 13.59 -5.23
C TRP A 294 -13.73 14.96 -4.63
N VAL A 295 -12.45 15.21 -4.37
CA VAL A 295 -11.92 16.50 -3.94
C VAL A 295 -11.18 17.13 -5.10
N ILE A 296 -11.50 18.38 -5.40
CA ILE A 296 -10.99 19.13 -6.54
C ILE A 296 -10.14 20.29 -6.04
N HIS A 297 -8.89 20.27 -6.46
CA HIS A 297 -7.95 21.37 -6.34
C HIS A 297 -7.89 22.10 -7.68
N GLU A 298 -8.74 23.12 -7.85
CA GLU A 298 -8.82 23.92 -9.08
C GLU A 298 -7.50 24.66 -9.40
N SER A 299 -6.68 24.92 -8.36
CA SER A 299 -5.33 25.46 -8.47
C SER A 299 -4.40 24.66 -7.57
N VAL A 300 -3.60 23.79 -8.18
CA VAL A 300 -2.54 23.06 -7.49
C VAL A 300 -1.54 24.04 -6.88
N ALA A 301 -1.16 25.09 -7.61
CA ALA A 301 -0.23 26.10 -7.12
C ALA A 301 -0.67 26.71 -5.77
N ASP A 302 -1.92 27.18 -5.67
CA ASP A 302 -2.45 27.81 -4.45
C ASP A 302 -2.62 26.80 -3.31
N THR A 303 -3.00 25.56 -3.66
CA THR A 303 -3.13 24.46 -2.69
C THR A 303 -1.79 24.15 -2.06
N ILE A 304 -0.75 23.91 -2.87
CA ILE A 304 0.59 23.57 -2.40
C ILE A 304 1.16 24.75 -1.60
N ASP A 305 1.02 25.99 -2.07
CA ASP A 305 1.52 27.16 -1.36
C ASP A 305 0.84 27.36 0.01
N SER A 306 -0.44 26.98 0.12
CA SER A 306 -1.16 26.99 1.40
C SER A 306 -0.63 25.92 2.35
N LEU A 307 -0.43 24.70 1.84
CA LEU A 307 0.09 23.56 2.61
C LEU A 307 1.52 23.82 3.12
N LEU A 308 2.41 24.34 2.27
CA LEU A 308 3.79 24.69 2.65
C LEU A 308 3.85 25.78 3.73
N ARG A 309 2.83 26.65 3.79
CA ARG A 309 2.67 27.68 4.84
C ARG A 309 1.96 27.15 6.09
N GLY A 310 1.66 25.86 6.18
CA GLY A 310 0.95 25.24 7.30
C GLY A 310 -0.53 25.64 7.39
N ARG A 311 -1.14 26.13 6.30
CA ARG A 311 -2.56 26.45 6.23
C ARG A 311 -3.32 25.28 5.60
N GLN A 312 -4.53 25.00 6.10
CA GLN A 312 -5.39 24.02 5.45
C GLN A 312 -6.12 24.64 4.24
N PRO A 313 -5.94 24.08 3.03
CA PRO A 313 -6.70 24.51 1.87
C PRO A 313 -8.18 24.17 2.03
N SER A 314 -9.05 24.89 1.33
CA SER A 314 -10.50 24.66 1.28
C SER A 314 -10.92 24.16 -0.11
N PRO A 315 -10.53 22.93 -0.50
CA PRO A 315 -10.83 22.43 -1.84
C PRO A 315 -12.34 22.20 -2.03
N GLN A 316 -12.74 22.18 -3.29
CA GLN A 316 -14.10 21.87 -3.69
C GLN A 316 -14.34 20.36 -3.54
N VAL A 317 -15.39 19.95 -2.84
CA VAL A 317 -15.82 18.55 -2.76
C VAL A 317 -17.00 18.37 -3.69
N ARG A 318 -16.89 17.40 -4.60
CA ARG A 318 -17.96 17.03 -5.52
C ARG A 318 -18.51 15.67 -5.12
N THR A 319 -19.83 15.54 -5.07
CA THR A 319 -20.53 14.30 -4.77
C THR A 319 -21.58 14.01 -5.83
N MET A 320 -21.67 12.79 -6.32
CA MET A 320 -22.72 12.38 -7.24
C MET A 320 -23.88 11.76 -6.46
N ASP A 321 -25.11 12.20 -6.72
CA ASP A 321 -26.30 11.57 -6.16
C ASP A 321 -26.75 10.33 -6.96
N GLU A 322 -27.72 9.59 -6.44
CA GLU A 322 -28.29 8.39 -7.09
C GLU A 322 -28.95 8.69 -8.44
N ASN A 323 -29.33 9.95 -8.68
CA ASN A 323 -29.91 10.41 -9.94
C ASN A 323 -28.84 10.88 -10.95
N GLY A 324 -27.56 10.78 -10.61
CA GLY A 324 -26.44 11.21 -11.45
C GLY A 324 -26.22 12.73 -11.49
N LYS A 325 -26.82 13.51 -10.58
CA LYS A 325 -26.55 14.94 -10.43
C LYS A 325 -25.35 15.15 -9.52
N VAL A 326 -24.53 16.14 -9.88
CA VAL A 326 -23.33 16.50 -9.14
C VAL A 326 -23.66 17.61 -8.14
N GLY A 327 -23.56 17.29 -6.85
CA GLY A 327 -23.54 18.24 -5.75
C GLY A 327 -22.13 18.81 -5.56
N ILE A 328 -22.03 20.12 -5.41
CA ILE A 328 -20.77 20.83 -5.17
C ILE A 328 -20.84 21.48 -3.79
N ALA A 329 -19.89 21.12 -2.92
CA ALA A 329 -19.71 21.75 -1.61
C ALA A 329 -18.30 22.34 -1.49
N ARG A 330 -18.16 23.49 -0.83
CA ARG A 330 -16.85 24.02 -0.40
C ARG A 330 -16.81 24.03 1.11
N HIS A 331 -15.81 23.37 1.69
CA HIS A 331 -15.61 23.38 3.13
C HIS A 331 -14.98 24.72 3.51
N LEU A 332 -15.75 25.63 4.10
CA LEU A 332 -15.21 26.89 4.62
C LEU A 332 -14.43 26.59 5.91
N THR A 333 -13.10 26.69 5.86
CA THR A 333 -12.26 26.59 7.06
C THR A 333 -12.43 27.87 7.87
N ALA A 334 -13.06 27.77 9.04
CA ALA A 334 -13.18 28.89 9.97
C ALA A 334 -11.78 29.31 10.46
N ILE A 335 -11.41 30.58 10.26
CA ILE A 335 -10.18 31.16 10.78
C ILE A 335 -10.42 31.51 12.26
N ASN A 336 -9.78 30.74 13.17
CA ASN A 336 -9.57 30.97 14.60
C ASN A 336 -10.75 31.44 15.50
N GLY A 337 -11.18 30.54 16.41
CA GLY A 337 -11.62 30.91 17.75
C GLY A 337 -12.95 30.33 18.24
N GLY A 338 -12.91 29.19 18.94
CA GLY A 338 -13.94 28.76 19.89
C GLY A 338 -14.94 27.70 19.41
N ALA A 339 -15.00 26.60 20.17
CA ALA A 339 -16.06 25.59 20.28
C ALA A 339 -16.87 25.21 19.03
N SER A 340 -16.61 24.00 18.52
CA SER A 340 -17.43 23.36 17.48
C SER A 340 -18.82 22.99 18.05
N GLN A 341 -19.86 23.70 17.60
CA GLN A 341 -21.21 23.18 17.49
C GLN A 341 -21.56 23.13 16.00
N THR A 342 -21.85 21.94 15.51
CA THR A 342 -22.32 21.66 14.16
C THR A 342 -23.69 22.31 13.95
N LEU A 343 -23.78 23.27 13.05
CA LEU A 343 -25.04 23.81 12.54
C LEU A 343 -25.18 23.42 11.07
N THR A 344 -26.03 22.42 10.80
CA THR A 344 -26.60 22.17 9.47
C THR A 344 -27.71 23.19 9.23
N GLY A 345 -27.51 24.12 8.30
CA GLY A 345 -28.52 25.10 7.91
C GLY A 345 -28.79 25.06 6.41
N GLU A 346 -29.94 24.52 6.03
CA GLU A 346 -30.59 24.81 4.76
C GLU A 346 -31.11 26.25 4.80
N GLU A 347 -30.67 27.10 3.87
CA GLU A 347 -31.19 28.46 3.76
C GLU A 347 -32.56 28.45 3.08
N THR A 348 -33.60 28.77 3.85
CA THR A 348 -34.86 29.32 3.32
C THR A 348 -35.20 30.63 4.03
N PHE A 349 -35.41 31.66 3.21
CA PHE A 349 -35.80 33.02 3.61
C PHE A 349 -37.15 33.05 4.36
N ARG A 350 -37.21 33.68 5.55
CA ARG A 350 -38.29 34.59 6.02
C ARG A 350 -37.99 35.17 7.40
N GLY A 351 -38.16 36.49 7.55
CA GLY A 351 -37.83 37.22 8.77
C GLY A 351 -38.92 37.31 9.84
N ARG A 352 -38.51 37.62 11.07
CA ARG A 352 -39.17 38.57 11.99
C ARG A 352 -38.37 38.79 13.29
N ASN A 353 -38.53 40.01 13.81
CA ASN A 353 -37.96 40.61 15.01
C ASN A 353 -38.19 39.84 16.33
N SER A 354 -37.24 39.95 17.26
CA SER A 354 -37.33 40.72 18.52
C SER A 354 -36.73 40.03 19.77
N ALA A 355 -36.17 40.89 20.63
CA ALA A 355 -36.04 40.80 22.09
C ALA A 355 -34.84 40.06 22.75
N ARG A 356 -33.86 40.90 23.11
CA ARG A 356 -33.05 40.97 24.36
C ARG A 356 -33.36 39.96 25.49
N SER A 357 -32.30 39.39 26.08
CA SER A 357 -32.00 39.54 27.53
C SER A 357 -30.61 39.01 27.95
N ASN A 358 -29.77 39.94 28.42
CA ASN A 358 -28.80 39.88 29.53
C ASN A 358 -28.53 38.54 30.25
N SER A 359 -27.28 38.07 30.27
CA SER A 359 -26.26 38.32 31.32
C SER A 359 -26.50 37.59 32.63
N TRP A 360 -25.78 36.47 32.85
CA TRP A 360 -25.25 36.08 34.16
C TRP A 360 -23.92 35.32 33.95
N ARG A 361 -22.79 36.03 34.07
CA ARG A 361 -21.54 35.46 34.58
C ARG A 361 -21.36 36.06 35.96
N GLU A 362 -21.54 35.26 37.01
CA GLU A 362 -20.92 35.50 38.31
C GLU A 362 -21.22 34.33 39.24
N SER A 363 -20.23 33.46 39.41
CA SER A 363 -19.80 32.87 40.68
C SER A 363 -18.97 31.62 40.37
N GLY A 364 -17.66 31.74 40.50
CA GLY A 364 -16.76 30.60 40.47
C GLY A 364 -17.01 29.72 41.69
N GLN A 365 -17.26 28.43 41.45
CA GLN A 365 -17.01 27.33 42.37
C GLN A 365 -17.16 26.02 41.59
N MET A 366 -16.07 25.25 41.48
CA MET A 366 -16.13 23.88 40.96
C MET A 366 -16.76 22.97 42.02
N ARG A 367 -17.71 22.11 41.59
CA ARG A 367 -18.18 20.96 42.37
C ARG A 367 -17.99 19.68 41.56
N PRO A 368 -17.51 18.58 42.20
CA PRO A 368 -17.28 17.31 41.53
C PRO A 368 -18.60 16.54 41.37
N LEU A 369 -18.72 15.77 40.29
CA LEU A 369 -19.83 14.84 40.07
C LEU A 369 -19.52 13.49 40.72
N VAL A 370 -20.52 12.96 41.43
CA VAL A 370 -20.58 11.66 42.12
C VAL A 370 -21.49 10.73 41.28
N PRO A 371 -21.31 9.40 41.32
CA PRO A 371 -21.54 8.50 40.19
C PRO A 371 -22.94 7.88 40.16
N LEU A 372 -23.33 7.36 38.99
CA LEU A 372 -24.58 6.63 38.78
C LEU A 372 -24.32 5.13 38.52
N ASN A 373 -24.56 4.34 39.56
CA ASN A 373 -25.23 3.02 39.51
C ASN A 373 -26.71 3.32 39.85
N ALA A 374 -27.77 2.63 39.43
CA ALA A 374 -28.00 1.37 38.75
C ALA A 374 -29.44 1.40 38.20
N GLU A 375 -29.77 0.52 37.27
CA GLU A 375 -30.97 -0.34 37.31
C GLU A 375 -30.97 -1.25 36.08
N TYR A 376 -30.93 -2.57 36.28
CA TYR A 376 -31.90 -3.51 35.68
C TYR A 376 -31.75 -4.89 36.34
N GLN A 377 -32.91 -5.51 36.54
CA GLN A 377 -33.18 -6.65 37.39
C GLN A 377 -32.78 -8.01 36.81
N VAL A 378 -32.64 -8.95 37.73
CA VAL A 378 -32.31 -10.37 37.59
C VAL A 378 -33.43 -11.17 36.91
N VAL A 379 -33.08 -12.00 35.93
CA VAL A 379 -33.78 -13.27 35.63
C VAL A 379 -32.71 -14.37 35.45
N ASN A 380 -32.81 -15.41 36.28
CA ASN A 380 -31.97 -16.61 36.25
C ASN A 380 -32.27 -17.48 35.01
N GLY A 381 -31.23 -18.02 34.38
CA GLY A 381 -31.37 -19.14 33.43
C GLY A 381 -30.20 -19.31 32.47
N SER A 382 -29.34 -20.31 32.74
CA SER A 382 -28.44 -21.03 31.82
C SER A 382 -28.02 -20.36 30.50
N GLY A 383 -26.76 -19.90 30.44
CA GLY A 383 -26.17 -19.34 29.22
C GLY A 383 -24.64 -19.34 29.21
N ARG A 384 -24.00 -20.40 29.72
CA ARG A 384 -22.61 -20.72 29.36
C ARG A 384 -22.63 -21.90 28.41
N SER A 385 -22.64 -21.66 27.10
CA SER A 385 -22.33 -22.73 26.13
C SER A 385 -22.04 -22.29 24.70
N GLU A 386 -22.09 -21.01 24.32
CA GLU A 386 -21.90 -20.64 22.90
C GLU A 386 -20.63 -19.82 22.65
N PHE A 387 -20.33 -18.83 23.50
CA PHE A 387 -19.09 -18.05 23.37
C PHE A 387 -17.84 -18.83 23.79
N ASP A 388 -17.90 -19.58 24.90
CA ASP A 388 -16.81 -20.46 25.33
C ASP A 388 -16.58 -21.61 24.33
N ARG A 389 -17.63 -22.06 23.63
CA ARG A 389 -17.52 -23.09 22.57
C ARG A 389 -16.80 -22.59 21.32
N LEU A 390 -17.05 -21.34 20.93
CA LEU A 390 -16.37 -20.72 19.79
C LEU A 390 -14.92 -20.37 20.11
N LEU A 391 -14.62 -20.05 21.39
CA LEU A 391 -13.25 -19.85 21.84
C LEU A 391 -12.47 -21.18 21.83
N ASP A 392 -13.03 -22.26 22.38
CA ASP A 392 -12.37 -23.57 22.42
C ASP A 392 -12.21 -24.21 21.03
N GLN A 393 -13.11 -23.90 20.08
CA GLN A 393 -12.97 -24.33 18.68
C GLN A 393 -11.86 -23.58 17.92
N SER A 394 -11.56 -22.34 18.29
CA SER A 394 -10.46 -21.58 17.69
C SER A 394 -9.08 -21.97 18.23
N PHE A 395 -9.00 -22.46 19.47
CA PHE A 395 -7.74 -22.92 20.08
C PHE A 395 -7.35 -24.37 19.73
N ASN A 396 -8.30 -25.20 19.25
CA ASN A 396 -8.02 -26.59 18.87
C ASN A 396 -7.64 -26.79 17.40
N ASN A 397 -7.74 -25.78 16.53
CA ASN A 397 -7.49 -25.93 15.09
C ASN A 397 -6.02 -25.75 14.67
N SER A 398 -5.09 -25.61 15.63
CA SER A 398 -3.63 -25.63 15.38
C SER A 398 -2.94 -26.93 15.84
N ASN A 399 -3.67 -27.94 16.29
CA ASN A 399 -3.12 -29.27 16.60
C ASN A 399 -3.61 -30.30 15.58
N GLY A 400 -2.93 -30.32 14.44
CA GLY A 400 -3.10 -31.34 13.41
C GLY A 400 -1.76 -31.90 12.97
N PHE A 401 -0.96 -32.47 13.88
CA PHE A 401 0.08 -33.46 13.58
C PHE A 401 0.44 -34.25 14.84
N GLU A 402 -0.44 -35.14 15.28
CA GLU A 402 0.03 -36.40 15.89
C GLU A 402 0.35 -37.34 14.73
N SER A 403 1.64 -37.45 14.39
CA SER A 403 2.16 -38.61 13.67
C SER A 403 2.96 -39.44 14.65
N ASN A 404 2.59 -40.72 14.70
CA ASN A 404 3.32 -41.82 15.30
C ASN A 404 4.83 -41.76 15.03
N GLY A 405 5.57 -42.32 15.98
CA GLY A 405 7.03 -42.31 16.07
C GLY A 405 7.78 -42.45 14.75
N ASN A 406 8.54 -41.41 14.44
CA ASN A 406 9.89 -41.53 13.91
C ASN A 406 10.68 -40.32 14.42
N LYS A 407 11.75 -40.60 15.15
CA LYS A 407 12.79 -39.61 15.46
C LYS A 407 13.49 -39.30 14.16
N ASP A 408 13.13 -38.20 13.51
CA ASP A 408 13.88 -37.71 12.36
C ASP A 408 15.13 -36.99 12.87
N SER A 409 16.25 -37.72 12.83
CA SER A 409 17.59 -37.19 13.03
C SER A 409 17.85 -36.07 12.02
N GLY A 410 18.16 -34.87 12.52
CA GLY A 410 18.63 -33.78 11.67
C GLY A 410 19.93 -34.16 10.93
N PRO A 411 20.37 -33.34 9.96
CA PRO A 411 21.54 -33.64 9.10
C PRO A 411 22.86 -33.88 9.85
N ASN A 412 22.90 -33.57 11.15
CA ASN A 412 24.04 -33.75 12.05
C ASN A 412 23.78 -34.67 13.27
N GLY A 413 22.64 -35.39 13.32
CA GLY A 413 22.41 -36.45 14.32
C GLY A 413 21.95 -36.00 15.71
N GLU A 414 21.39 -34.81 15.88
CA GLU A 414 20.78 -34.36 17.14
C GLU A 414 19.25 -34.59 17.16
N ASP A 415 18.70 -34.98 18.33
CA ASP A 415 17.26 -35.19 18.58
C ASP A 415 16.55 -33.82 18.56
N LEU A 416 15.93 -33.46 17.42
CA LEU A 416 15.08 -32.26 17.28
C LEU A 416 13.61 -32.59 17.55
N PRO A 417 12.79 -31.64 18.03
CA PRO A 417 13.11 -30.24 18.33
C PRO A 417 13.74 -30.04 19.72
N LEU A 418 14.61 -29.04 19.84
CA LEU A 418 15.37 -28.76 21.05
C LEU A 418 14.58 -27.89 22.04
N HIS A 419 14.48 -28.31 23.30
CA HIS A 419 13.72 -27.60 24.33
C HIS A 419 14.60 -26.59 25.08
N ILE A 420 14.27 -25.30 25.00
CA ILE A 420 15.08 -24.24 25.60
C ILE A 420 14.30 -23.52 26.70
N TYR A 421 14.92 -23.39 27.88
CA TYR A 421 14.42 -22.57 28.97
C TYR A 421 15.02 -21.15 28.93
N PRO A 422 14.21 -20.10 28.70
CA PRO A 422 14.69 -18.73 28.66
C PRO A 422 14.79 -18.12 30.07
N TYR A 423 15.93 -17.50 30.39
CA TYR A 423 16.16 -16.84 31.68
C TYR A 423 16.69 -15.41 31.53
N GLY A 424 15.85 -14.43 31.87
CA GLY A 424 16.20 -13.00 31.76
C GLY A 424 16.16 -12.46 30.33
N VAL A 425 15.53 -13.19 29.40
CA VAL A 425 15.25 -12.77 28.01
C VAL A 425 13.74 -12.83 27.81
N SER A 426 13.15 -11.89 27.06
CA SER A 426 11.70 -11.89 26.82
C SER A 426 11.29 -13.12 26.01
N ARG A 427 10.27 -13.84 26.48
CA ARG A 427 9.71 -15.00 25.77
C ARG A 427 9.12 -14.60 24.42
N SER A 428 8.43 -13.45 24.34
CA SER A 428 7.86 -12.95 23.08
C SER A 428 8.94 -12.67 22.02
N GLN A 429 10.09 -12.12 22.44
CA GLN A 429 11.21 -11.87 21.54
C GLN A 429 11.83 -13.18 21.03
N LEU A 430 11.91 -14.20 21.89
CA LEU A 430 12.43 -15.51 21.50
C LEU A 430 11.47 -16.26 20.58
N ASP A 431 10.17 -16.26 20.88
CA ASP A 431 9.14 -16.87 20.02
C ASP A 431 9.14 -16.22 18.63
N GLN A 432 9.32 -14.89 18.57
CA GLN A 432 9.45 -14.16 17.30
C GLN A 432 10.71 -14.59 16.52
N VAL A 433 11.88 -14.64 17.16
CA VAL A 433 13.13 -15.07 16.52
C VAL A 433 13.04 -16.51 16.01
N VAL A 434 12.47 -17.41 16.80
CA VAL A 434 12.26 -18.82 16.43
C VAL A 434 11.27 -18.94 15.28
N GLY A 435 10.17 -18.17 15.31
CA GLY A 435 9.13 -18.19 14.29
C GLY A 435 9.61 -17.69 12.92
N VAL A 436 10.29 -16.54 12.88
CA VAL A 436 10.77 -15.94 11.61
C VAL A 436 11.93 -16.73 11.01
N LEU A 437 12.85 -17.23 11.84
CA LEU A 437 13.99 -18.02 11.36
C LEU A 437 13.66 -19.50 11.16
N HIS A 438 12.43 -19.92 11.48
CA HIS A 438 11.99 -21.32 11.45
C HIS A 438 12.96 -22.28 12.16
N LEU A 439 13.47 -21.87 13.33
CA LEU A 439 14.41 -22.69 14.08
C LEU A 439 13.67 -23.88 14.73
N PRO A 440 14.26 -25.09 14.75
CA PRO A 440 13.65 -26.29 15.34
C PRO A 440 13.80 -26.27 16.88
N VAL A 441 13.27 -25.22 17.53
CA VAL A 441 13.39 -24.93 18.96
C VAL A 441 12.01 -24.78 19.58
N VAL A 442 11.80 -25.36 20.76
CA VAL A 442 10.58 -25.21 21.56
C VAL A 442 10.90 -24.54 22.89
N LEU A 443 10.22 -23.43 23.21
CA LEU A 443 10.45 -22.71 24.48
C LEU A 443 9.64 -23.32 25.63
N THR A 444 10.32 -23.85 26.64
CA THR A 444 9.70 -24.47 27.81
C THR A 444 9.53 -23.50 28.97
N LYS A 445 8.55 -23.78 29.83
CA LYS A 445 8.30 -23.00 31.07
C LYS A 445 9.04 -23.58 32.28
N ASP A 446 9.45 -24.84 32.20
CA ASP A 446 10.05 -25.58 33.29
C ASP A 446 11.48 -26.00 32.94
N ILE A 447 12.40 -25.83 33.90
CA ILE A 447 13.81 -26.20 33.75
C ILE A 447 13.96 -27.74 33.69
N ASP A 448 12.99 -28.49 34.24
CA ASP A 448 12.98 -29.96 34.23
C ASP A 448 12.86 -30.56 32.84
N SER A 449 12.18 -29.87 31.93
CA SER A 449 11.91 -30.34 30.57
C SER A 449 12.76 -29.61 29.52
N ALA A 450 13.88 -29.02 29.93
CA ALA A 450 14.73 -28.21 29.06
C ALA A 450 16.05 -28.92 28.76
N ASP A 451 16.40 -28.99 27.48
CA ASP A 451 17.67 -29.51 26.98
C ASP A 451 18.80 -28.46 27.13
N ALA A 452 18.45 -27.17 27.15
CA ALA A 452 19.41 -26.08 27.37
C ALA A 452 18.76 -24.85 28.04
N ILE A 453 19.57 -24.07 28.78
CA ILE A 453 19.16 -22.78 29.37
C ILE A 453 19.80 -21.64 28.57
N LEU A 454 18.99 -20.70 28.05
CA LEU A 454 19.47 -19.49 27.41
C LEU A 454 19.32 -18.29 28.35
N ALA A 455 20.43 -17.66 28.74
CA ALA A 455 20.42 -16.61 29.76
C ALA A 455 21.33 -15.41 29.46
N LEU A 456 20.95 -14.21 29.93
CA LEU A 456 21.86 -13.05 29.86
C LEU A 456 23.05 -13.21 30.80
N ARG A 457 24.24 -12.83 30.33
CA ARG A 457 25.50 -12.88 31.10
C ARG A 457 25.42 -12.08 32.42
N SER A 458 24.68 -10.98 32.44
CA SER A 458 24.43 -10.16 33.64
C SER A 458 23.70 -10.94 34.74
N HIS A 459 22.66 -11.69 34.38
CA HIS A 459 21.83 -12.44 35.32
C HIS A 459 22.52 -13.72 35.81
N VAL A 460 23.29 -14.39 34.96
CA VAL A 460 24.04 -15.61 35.34
C VAL A 460 25.15 -15.30 36.36
N LYS A 461 25.80 -14.13 36.27
CA LYS A 461 26.83 -13.70 37.23
C LYS A 461 26.25 -13.40 38.62
N ASN A 462 25.03 -12.85 38.67
CA ASN A 462 24.44 -12.36 39.91
C ASN A 462 23.56 -13.40 40.64
N HIS A 463 23.13 -14.47 39.98
CA HIS A 463 22.22 -15.47 40.57
C HIS A 463 22.89 -16.85 40.75
N ALA A 464 23.44 -17.10 41.95
CA ALA A 464 24.06 -18.38 42.31
C ALA A 464 23.10 -19.58 42.24
N LYS A 465 21.81 -19.36 42.51
CA LYS A 465 20.76 -20.41 42.48
C LYS A 465 20.58 -21.02 41.09
N LEU A 466 20.59 -20.23 40.02
CA LEU A 466 20.44 -20.73 38.65
C LEU A 466 21.60 -21.67 38.28
N ARG A 467 22.85 -21.29 38.63
CA ARG A 467 24.03 -22.13 38.41
C ARG A 467 23.97 -23.43 39.20
N GLN A 468 23.46 -23.38 40.43
CA GLN A 468 23.30 -24.56 41.27
C GLN A 468 22.21 -25.50 40.73
N MET A 469 21.08 -24.97 40.25
CA MET A 469 20.00 -25.74 39.65
C MET A 469 20.42 -26.39 38.32
N ALA A 470 21.08 -25.63 37.45
CA ALA A 470 21.61 -26.15 36.19
C ALA A 470 22.67 -27.25 36.45
N LYS A 471 23.57 -27.05 37.43
CA LYS A 471 24.58 -28.04 37.79
C LYS A 471 23.98 -29.30 38.44
N ALA A 472 22.93 -29.16 39.25
CA ALA A 472 22.23 -30.29 39.85
C ALA A 472 21.52 -31.16 38.82
N ARG A 473 21.03 -30.56 37.73
CA ARG A 473 20.27 -31.22 36.66
C ARG A 473 21.06 -31.49 35.37
N GLN A 474 22.35 -31.15 35.37
CA GLN A 474 23.26 -31.31 34.22
C GLN A 474 22.80 -30.62 32.92
N VAL A 475 22.01 -29.54 33.03
CA VAL A 475 21.55 -28.77 31.86
C VAL A 475 22.58 -27.69 31.50
N PRO A 476 23.06 -27.61 30.25
CA PRO A 476 24.01 -26.58 29.82
C PRO A 476 23.40 -25.17 29.85
N ILE A 477 24.19 -24.18 30.30
CA ILE A 477 23.81 -22.76 30.27
C ILE A 477 24.53 -22.06 29.12
N HIS A 478 23.78 -21.56 28.15
CA HIS A 478 24.25 -20.69 27.07
C HIS A 478 24.04 -19.23 27.44
N MET A 479 25.14 -18.47 27.44
CA MET A 479 25.14 -17.07 27.84
C MET A 479 25.15 -16.13 26.63
N ILE A 480 24.22 -15.17 26.60
CA ILE A 480 24.23 -14.07 25.63
C ILE A 480 24.61 -12.73 26.31
N LYS A 481 25.20 -11.81 25.54
CA LYS A 481 25.75 -10.55 26.09
C LYS A 481 24.67 -9.51 26.39
N SER A 482 23.64 -9.41 25.56
CA SER A 482 22.49 -8.50 25.68
C SER A 482 21.24 -9.17 25.12
N SER A 483 20.07 -8.61 25.45
CA SER A 483 18.75 -9.06 24.97
C SER A 483 18.38 -8.51 23.59
N THR A 484 19.35 -8.00 22.83
CA THR A 484 19.13 -7.47 21.47
C THR A 484 18.97 -8.63 20.49
N ILE A 485 18.07 -8.49 19.51
CA ILE A 485 17.79 -9.50 18.46
C ILE A 485 19.07 -10.12 17.87
N PRO A 486 20.08 -9.37 17.37
CA PRO A 486 21.28 -9.98 16.79
C PRO A 486 22.15 -10.78 17.77
N GLN A 487 22.02 -10.58 19.08
CA GLN A 487 22.73 -11.36 20.10
C GLN A 487 21.93 -12.59 20.51
N VAL A 488 20.60 -12.47 20.55
CA VAL A 488 19.67 -13.58 20.75
C VAL A 488 19.77 -14.58 19.59
N THR A 489 19.71 -14.09 18.35
CA THR A 489 19.83 -14.91 17.13
C THR A 489 21.16 -15.64 17.06
N ARG A 490 22.28 -14.94 17.28
CA ARG A 490 23.61 -15.59 17.39
C ARG A 490 23.68 -16.61 18.52
N GLY A 491 23.04 -16.32 19.65
CA GLY A 491 22.96 -17.24 20.78
C GLY A 491 22.24 -18.54 20.43
N LEU A 492 21.10 -18.45 19.73
CA LEU A 492 20.31 -19.60 19.28
C LEU A 492 21.00 -20.40 18.16
N ARG A 493 21.57 -19.74 17.15
CA ARG A 493 22.32 -20.41 16.06
C ARG A 493 23.53 -21.19 16.59
N ARG A 494 24.29 -20.59 17.52
CA ARG A 494 25.42 -21.25 18.18
C ARG A 494 24.97 -22.45 19.01
N LEU A 495 23.78 -22.39 19.60
CA LEU A 495 23.23 -23.47 20.40
C LEU A 495 22.80 -24.65 19.51
N LEU A 496 22.34 -24.38 18.29
CA LEU A 496 21.98 -25.37 17.27
C LEU A 496 23.16 -25.84 16.40
N ASN A 497 24.41 -25.49 16.75
CA ASN A 497 25.62 -25.79 15.97
C ASN A 497 25.53 -25.39 14.47
N MET A 498 24.74 -24.35 14.17
CA MET A 498 24.60 -23.77 12.84
C MET A 498 25.71 -22.73 12.62
N ASP A 499 26.94 -23.21 12.43
CA ASP A 499 28.10 -22.38 12.14
C ASP A 499 28.22 -22.10 10.64
N ASP A 500 27.39 -21.20 10.11
CA ASP A 500 27.68 -20.55 8.84
C ASP A 500 27.53 -19.02 8.93
N PRO A 501 28.65 -18.26 8.99
CA PRO A 501 28.63 -16.82 9.19
C PRO A 501 28.54 -15.98 7.91
N GLU A 502 28.37 -16.59 6.73
CA GLU A 502 28.41 -15.87 5.44
C GLU A 502 27.05 -15.53 4.82
N VAL A 503 25.95 -16.13 5.28
CA VAL A 503 24.61 -15.80 4.76
C VAL A 503 23.91 -14.84 5.69
N THR A 504 23.91 -13.57 5.30
CA THR A 504 23.04 -12.54 5.87
C THR A 504 21.62 -12.89 5.42
N ASP A 505 20.94 -13.79 6.14
CA ASP A 505 19.60 -14.23 5.77
C ASP A 505 18.65 -13.03 5.75
N GLU A 506 17.95 -12.81 4.63
CA GLU A 506 16.84 -11.86 4.52
C GLU A 506 15.82 -12.03 5.68
N ARG A 507 15.71 -13.25 6.22
CA ARG A 507 14.87 -13.59 7.37
C ARG A 507 15.34 -12.99 8.70
N GLU A 508 16.65 -12.77 8.89
CA GLU A 508 17.12 -12.03 10.07
C GLU A 508 16.76 -10.55 10.00
N LEU A 509 16.64 -9.99 8.78
CA LEU A 509 16.28 -8.60 8.55
C LEU A 509 14.79 -8.34 8.83
N GLU A 510 13.91 -9.32 8.56
CA GLU A 510 12.48 -9.26 8.92
C GLU A 510 12.25 -9.07 10.43
N LEU A 511 13.17 -9.57 11.28
CA LEU A 511 13.07 -9.40 12.73
C LEU A 511 13.21 -7.93 13.18
N PHE A 512 13.92 -7.09 12.41
CA PHE A 512 14.08 -5.67 12.71
C PHE A 512 12.87 -4.84 12.25
N LEU A 513 12.19 -5.26 11.19
CA LEU A 513 11.08 -4.53 10.58
C LEU A 513 9.74 -4.68 11.33
N HIS A 514 9.62 -5.65 12.25
CA HIS A 514 8.35 -5.99 12.89
C HIS A 514 8.13 -5.38 14.29
N GLN A 515 9.02 -4.52 14.78
CA GLN A 515 8.97 -4.00 16.16
C GLN A 515 8.60 -2.52 16.31
N GLY A 516 8.18 -1.84 15.25
CA GLY A 516 7.99 -0.38 15.30
C GLY A 516 6.65 0.15 14.82
N SER A 517 6.38 1.40 15.18
CA SER A 517 5.48 2.29 14.45
C SER A 517 5.94 2.48 12.99
N ASP A 518 5.04 2.86 12.08
CA ASP A 518 5.37 3.04 10.66
C ASP A 518 6.62 3.91 10.44
N ASP A 519 6.84 4.94 11.28
CA ASP A 519 8.03 5.81 11.23
C ASP A 519 9.36 5.10 11.56
N GLU A 520 9.30 4.11 12.44
CA GLU A 520 10.45 3.30 12.84
C GLU A 520 10.80 2.26 11.78
N ILE A 521 9.78 1.69 11.12
CA ILE A 521 9.94 0.76 10.01
C ILE A 521 10.57 1.48 8.82
N ASP A 522 10.03 2.64 8.44
CA ASP A 522 10.57 3.48 7.36
C ASP A 522 12.04 3.85 7.61
N ALA A 523 12.38 4.23 8.84
CA ALA A 523 13.73 4.61 9.20
C ALA A 523 14.73 3.43 9.21
N LEU A 524 14.27 2.22 9.54
CA LEU A 524 15.08 1.01 9.47
C LEU A 524 15.28 0.54 8.03
N GLU A 525 14.23 0.63 7.20
CA GLU A 525 14.32 0.33 5.77
C GLU A 525 15.25 1.30 5.04
N GLU A 526 15.20 2.60 5.37
CA GLU A 526 16.16 3.60 4.88
C GLU A 526 17.61 3.21 5.21
N ALA A 527 17.88 2.81 6.45
CA ALA A 527 19.20 2.37 6.88
C ALA A 527 19.65 1.09 6.17
N ARG A 528 18.74 0.12 5.95
CA ARG A 528 19.01 -1.12 5.21
C ARG A 528 19.42 -0.82 3.77
N LEU A 529 18.60 -0.05 3.04
CA LEU A 529 18.87 0.31 1.65
C LEU A 529 20.17 1.09 1.50
N ALA A 530 20.46 2.00 2.44
CA ALA A 530 21.73 2.71 2.47
C ALA A 530 22.92 1.76 2.59
N VAL A 531 22.83 0.75 3.46
CA VAL A 531 23.89 -0.25 3.63
C VAL A 531 24.04 -1.14 2.39
N GLU A 532 22.94 -1.74 1.93
CA GLU A 532 22.93 -2.76 0.88
C GLU A 532 23.19 -2.21 -0.52
N GLN A 533 22.76 -0.98 -0.82
CA GLN A 533 22.86 -0.43 -2.17
C GLN A 533 24.02 0.56 -2.34
N ILE A 534 24.50 1.16 -1.25
CA ILE A 534 25.49 2.24 -1.31
C ILE A 534 26.73 1.91 -0.51
N VAL A 535 26.63 1.67 0.80
CA VAL A 535 27.81 1.55 1.66
C VAL A 535 28.63 0.31 1.31
N ILE A 536 27.99 -0.86 1.15
CA ILE A 536 28.69 -2.10 0.81
C ILE A 536 29.12 -2.13 -0.67
N PRO A 537 28.25 -1.88 -1.68
CA PRO A 537 28.63 -2.03 -3.08
C PRO A 537 29.51 -0.88 -3.61
N LYS A 538 29.29 0.35 -3.14
CA LYS A 538 29.99 1.55 -3.65
C LYS A 538 31.11 2.02 -2.73
N GLY A 539 31.22 1.51 -1.51
CA GLY A 539 32.27 1.87 -0.56
C GLY A 539 32.21 3.33 -0.11
N GLN A 540 31.04 3.96 -0.14
CA GLN A 540 30.85 5.38 0.17
C GLN A 540 30.11 5.57 1.50
N PRO A 541 30.49 6.56 2.32
CA PRO A 541 29.75 6.88 3.54
C PRO A 541 28.41 7.54 3.19
N VAL A 542 27.35 7.18 3.91
CA VAL A 542 25.98 7.67 3.68
C VAL A 542 25.45 8.36 4.93
N GLU A 543 24.83 9.52 4.77
CA GLU A 543 24.08 10.21 5.81
C GLU A 543 22.59 9.91 5.65
N LEU A 544 21.96 9.40 6.69
CA LEU A 544 20.52 9.16 6.75
C LEU A 544 19.76 10.43 7.13
N LEU A 545 18.45 10.41 7.03
CA LEU A 545 17.57 11.49 7.47
C LEU A 545 17.67 11.73 8.99
N PRO A 546 17.43 12.97 9.45
CA PRO A 546 17.31 13.26 10.88
C PRO A 546 16.14 12.51 11.52
N ARG A 547 16.42 11.84 12.65
CA ARG A 547 15.45 11.01 13.36
C ARG A 547 15.59 11.16 14.87
N SER A 548 14.56 10.77 15.60
CA SER A 548 14.56 10.75 17.07
C SER A 548 15.70 9.91 17.64
N SER A 549 16.05 10.13 18.91
CA SER A 549 17.13 9.38 19.58
C SER A 549 16.83 7.87 19.67
N GLN A 550 15.56 7.49 19.78
CA GLN A 550 15.11 6.09 19.82
C GLN A 550 15.31 5.41 18.46
N VAL A 551 14.85 6.03 17.37
CA VAL A 551 15.02 5.53 16.00
C VAL A 551 16.50 5.41 15.63
N ARG A 552 17.31 6.44 15.92
CA ARG A 552 18.75 6.41 15.62
C ARG A 552 19.48 5.30 16.35
N LYS A 553 19.03 4.93 17.56
CA LYS A 553 19.58 3.78 18.30
C LYS A 553 19.32 2.47 17.55
N MET A 554 18.11 2.27 17.02
CA MET A 554 17.77 1.08 16.24
C MET A 554 18.55 1.03 14.91
N GLN A 555 18.71 2.17 14.24
CA GLN A 555 19.54 2.26 13.03
C GLN A 555 21.02 1.94 13.34
N HIS A 556 21.55 2.39 14.48
CA HIS A 556 22.90 1.98 14.93
C HIS A 556 23.00 0.46 15.14
N GLU A 557 22.00 -0.16 15.77
CA GLU A 557 21.95 -1.61 16.01
C GLU A 557 21.89 -2.41 14.69
N LEU A 558 21.12 -1.94 13.70
CA LEU A 558 21.07 -2.53 12.35
C LEU A 558 22.43 -2.42 11.65
N VAL A 559 23.07 -1.26 11.70
CA VAL A 559 24.38 -1.07 11.05
C VAL A 559 25.48 -1.92 11.70
N GLU A 560 25.41 -2.13 13.02
CA GLU A 560 26.30 -3.04 13.73
C GLU A 560 26.11 -4.50 13.28
N HIS A 561 24.90 -4.91 12.90
CA HIS A 561 24.64 -6.24 12.33
C HIS A 561 25.47 -6.48 11.06
N TYR A 562 25.48 -5.51 10.14
CA TYR A 562 26.33 -5.53 8.94
C TYR A 562 27.84 -5.33 9.22
N ARG A 563 28.24 -5.24 10.50
CA ARG A 563 29.63 -5.01 10.94
C ARG A 563 30.24 -3.69 10.45
N LEU A 564 29.40 -2.70 10.16
CA LEU A 564 29.81 -1.38 9.70
C LEU A 564 29.89 -0.40 10.88
N LYS A 565 30.64 0.70 10.70
CA LYS A 565 30.74 1.77 11.71
C LYS A 565 29.72 2.86 11.41
N SER A 566 29.09 3.40 12.45
CA SER A 566 28.19 4.55 12.32
C SER A 566 28.38 5.55 13.44
N ASN A 567 28.18 6.84 13.13
CA ASN A 567 28.25 7.95 14.08
C ASN A 567 27.05 8.89 13.90
N SER A 568 26.51 9.42 15.00
CA SER A 568 25.42 10.40 14.98
C SER A 568 25.97 11.83 14.90
N PHE A 569 25.55 12.62 13.91
CA PHE A 569 25.96 14.00 13.67
C PHE A 569 24.79 15.00 13.77
N GLY A 570 25.09 16.23 14.21
CA GLY A 570 24.13 17.33 14.34
C GLY A 570 23.56 17.53 15.75
N GLU A 571 22.67 18.53 15.89
CA GLU A 571 21.95 18.86 17.12
C GLU A 571 20.45 18.51 17.00
N GLU A 572 19.78 18.21 18.10
CA GLU A 572 18.34 17.90 18.10
C GLU A 572 17.53 19.16 17.72
N PRO A 573 16.49 19.04 16.88
CA PRO A 573 15.87 17.81 16.35
C PRO A 573 16.49 17.27 15.06
N ASN A 574 17.44 17.97 14.44
CA ASN A 574 18.01 17.63 13.13
C ASN A 574 19.22 16.67 13.20
N ARG A 575 19.32 15.90 14.29
CA ARG A 575 20.42 14.96 14.50
C ARG A 575 20.18 13.69 13.70
N ARG A 576 21.19 13.23 12.97
CA ARG A 576 21.10 12.15 11.98
C ARG A 576 22.25 11.15 12.08
N LEU A 577 22.07 9.97 11.50
CA LEU A 577 23.07 8.91 11.49
C LEU A 577 23.91 8.96 10.23
N ARG A 578 25.24 8.82 10.35
CA ARG A 578 26.15 8.61 9.22
C ARG A 578 26.79 7.23 9.32
N ILE A 579 26.69 6.46 8.24
CA ILE A 579 27.24 5.12 8.11
C ILE A 579 28.53 5.18 7.29
N TYR A 580 29.54 4.44 7.72
CA TYR A 580 30.85 4.35 7.05
C TYR A 580 31.08 2.95 6.49
N PRO A 581 31.77 2.84 5.34
CA PRO A 581 32.24 1.56 4.82
C PRO A 581 33.23 0.90 5.80
N ALA A 582 33.35 -0.43 5.72
CA ALA A 582 34.15 -1.27 6.61
C ALA A 582 35.65 -0.96 6.58
#